data_AF-A0A7J2RA15-F1
#
_entry.id   AF-A0A7J2RA15-F1
#
_cell.length_a   1.000
_cell.length_b   1.000
_cell.length_c   1.000
_cell.angle_alpha   90.00
_cell.angle_beta   90.00
_cell.angle_gamma   90.00
#
_symmetry.space_group_name_H-M   'P 1'
#
loop_
_entity.id
_entity.type
_entity.pdbx_description
1 polymer ?
#
loop_
_entity_poly.entity_id
_entity_poly.type
_entity_poly.pdbx_seq_one_letter_code
_entity_poly.pdbx_strand_id
1 'polypeptide(L)' 'MSNENYLRNILYDQNLTHNQIENLRNLRNRIEQQLKDGFKDSPRIYYGGSYKKKTMISASYDLDIILGIRCTIYA' A
#
# COMPACT_ATOMS: atom_id res chain seq x y z
N MET A 1 24.09 10.98 24.42
CA MET A 1 23.67 10.07 23.32
C MET A 1 24.73 10.14 22.22
N SER A 2 25.11 9.01 21.62
CA SER A 2 25.95 9.05 20.41
C SER A 2 25.09 9.45 19.20
N ASN A 3 25.72 10.03 18.17
CA ASN A 3 25.04 10.35 16.91
C ASN A 3 24.38 9.12 16.28
N GLU A 4 25.00 7.94 16.42
CA GLU A 4 24.44 6.68 15.97
C GLU A 4 23.12 6.36 16.69
N ASN A 5 23.09 6.43 18.03
CA ASN A 5 21.89 6.11 18.80
C ASN A 5 20.74 7.07 18.48
N TYR A 6 21.06 8.35 18.27
CA TYR A 6 20.08 9.34 17.84
C TYR A 6 19.45 8.97 16.48
N LEU A 7 20.28 8.67 15.48
CA LEU A 7 19.82 8.31 14.14
C LEU A 7 19.01 7.00 14.15
N ARG A 8 19.44 5.99 14.92
CA ARG A 8 18.72 4.72 15.06
C ARG A 8 17.32 4.92 15.64
N ASN A 9 17.19 5.77 16.65
CA ASN A 9 15.90 6.05 17.26
C ASN A 9 14.95 6.74 16.26
N ILE A 10 15.44 7.74 15.52
CA ILE A 10 14.63 8.38 14.46
C ILE A 10 14.16 7.35 13.44
N LEU A 11 15.07 6.50 12.93
CA LEU A 11 14.71 5.48 11.95
C LEU A 11 13.73 4.46 12.52
N TYR A 12 13.85 4.13 13.81
CA TYR A 12 12.93 3.22 14.50
C TYR A 12 11.52 3.79 14.59
N ASP A 13 11.39 5.08 14.93
CA ASP A 13 10.11 5.79 15.02
C ASP A 13 9.41 5.94 13.66
N GLN A 14 10.17 5.79 12.58
CA GLN A 14 9.63 5.78 11.22
C GLN A 14 9.07 4.42 10.80
N ASN A 15 9.24 3.35 11.58
CA ASN A 15 8.62 2.07 11.27
C ASN A 15 7.10 2.13 11.40
N LEU A 16 6.42 1.43 10.50
CA LEU A 16 4.98 1.27 10.56
C LEU A 16 4.59 0.36 11.73
N THR A 17 3.62 0.81 12.51
CA THR A 17 2.96 -0.04 13.50
C THR A 17 2.11 -1.11 12.82
N HIS A 18 1.82 -2.19 13.55
CA HIS A 18 0.92 -3.25 13.06
C HIS A 18 -0.45 -2.70 12.65
N ASN A 19 -1.02 -1.79 13.44
CA ASN A 19 -2.32 -1.17 13.15
C ASN A 19 -2.29 -0.34 11.86
N GLN A 20 -1.18 0.36 11.58
CA GLN A 20 -1.02 1.06 10.30
C GLN A 20 -1.00 0.08 9.14
N ILE A 21 -0.23 -1.01 9.23
CA ILE A 21 -0.20 -2.04 8.18
C ILE A 21 -1.61 -2.60 7.93
N GLU A 22 -2.36 -2.92 8.98
CA GLU A 22 -3.73 -3.42 8.85
C GLU A 22 -4.69 -2.37 8.26
N ASN A 23 -4.55 -1.10 8.63
CA ASN A 23 -5.33 -0.01 8.05
C ASN A 23 -5.11 0.11 6.53
N LEU A 24 -3.86 -0.01 6.05
CA LEU A 24 -3.55 -0.02 4.61
C LEU A 24 -4.20 -1.20 3.89
N ARG A 25 -4.13 -2.40 4.49
CA ARG A 25 -4.76 -3.61 3.94
C ARG A 25 -6.28 -3.47 3.86
N ASN A 26 -6.90 -2.93 4.92
CA ASN A 26 -8.34 -2.68 4.98
C ASN A 26 -8.77 -1.64 3.95
N LEU A 27 -8.00 -0.56 3.77
CA LEU A 27 -8.26 0.45 2.74
C LEU A 27 -8.20 -0.16 1.34
N ARG A 28 -7.17 -0.95 1.02
CA ARG A 28 -7.09 -1.69 -0.26
C ARG A 28 -8.32 -2.56 -0.45
N ASN A 29 -8.70 -3.35 0.55
CA ASN A 29 -9.82 -4.28 0.44
C ASN A 29 -11.13 -3.54 0.18
N ARG A 30 -11.35 -2.40 0.85
CA ARG A 30 -12.52 -1.54 0.61
C ARG A 30 -12.54 -1.01 -0.83
N ILE A 31 -11.41 -0.50 -1.32
CA ILE A 31 -11.28 -0.03 -2.72
C ILE A 31 -11.53 -1.20 -3.69
N GLU A 32 -10.99 -2.38 -3.43
CA GLU A 32 -11.20 -3.58 -4.25
C GLU A 32 -12.69 -3.94 -4.37
N GLN A 33 -13.43 -3.91 -3.26
CA GLN A 33 -14.87 -4.19 -3.29
C GLN A 33 -15.63 -3.16 -4.12
N GLN A 34 -15.34 -1.87 -3.93
CA GLN A 34 -15.99 -0.79 -4.69
C GLN A 34 -15.73 -0.87 -6.20
N LEU A 35 -14.54 -1.32 -6.60
CA LEU A 35 -14.20 -1.44 -8.03
C LEU A 35 -14.80 -2.70 -8.67
N LYS A 36 -15.00 -3.78 -7.92
CA LYS A 36 -15.67 -5.00 -8.44
C LYS A 36 -17.08 -4.70 -8.94
N ASP A 37 -17.81 -3.80 -8.29
CA ASP A 37 -19.16 -3.43 -8.69
C ASP A 37 -19.19 -2.58 -9.98
N GLY A 38 -18.08 -1.89 -10.30
CA GLY A 38 -17.98 -0.97 -11.43
C GLY A 38 -17.47 -1.58 -12.74
N PHE A 39 -16.78 -2.72 -12.70
CA PHE A 39 -16.19 -3.35 -13.89
C PHE A 39 -16.86 -4.68 -14.21
N LYS A 40 -17.15 -4.91 -15.50
CA LYS A 40 -17.72 -6.17 -16.01
C LYS A 40 -16.84 -7.38 -15.69
N ASP A 41 -15.52 -7.19 -15.75
CA ASP A 41 -14.53 -8.17 -15.33
C ASP A 41 -13.81 -7.67 -14.08
N SER A 42 -13.62 -8.55 -13.09
CA SER A 42 -12.92 -8.21 -11.86
C SER A 42 -11.46 -7.82 -12.14
N PRO A 43 -11.04 -6.57 -11.87
CA PRO A 43 -9.67 -6.15 -12.10
C PRO A 43 -8.72 -6.87 -11.15
N ARG A 44 -7.50 -7.15 -11.60
CA ARG A 44 -6.44 -7.65 -10.72
C ARG A 44 -5.79 -6.49 -9.99
N ILE A 45 -5.70 -6.58 -8.67
CA ILE A 45 -5.21 -5.49 -7.83
C ILE A 45 -3.92 -5.89 -7.13
N TYR A 46 -2.86 -5.11 -7.35
CA TYR A 46 -1.53 -5.33 -6.79
C TYR A 46 -1.09 -4.14 -5.95
N TYR A 47 -0.34 -4.42 -4.87
CA TYR A 47 0.40 -3.37 -4.19
C TYR A 47 1.50 -2.80 -5.11
N GLY A 48 1.69 -1.50 -5.05
CA GLY A 48 2.77 -0.79 -5.71
C GLY A 48 3.72 -0.12 -4.71
N GLY A 49 4.61 0.70 -5.26
CA GLY A 49 5.28 1.73 -4.46
C GLY A 49 6.19 1.27 -3.32
N SER A 50 6.35 2.17 -2.36
CA SER A 50 7.16 1.98 -1.15
C SER A 50 6.63 0.85 -0.27
N TYR A 51 5.31 0.66 -0.23
CA TYR A 51 4.68 -0.45 0.49
C TYR A 51 5.11 -1.80 -0.08
N LYS A 52 5.00 -2.01 -1.40
CA LYS A 52 5.46 -3.26 -2.04
C LYS A 52 6.96 -3.48 -1.86
N LYS A 53 7.77 -2.42 -1.90
CA LYS A 53 9.22 -2.48 -1.72
C LYS A 53 9.66 -2.66 -0.26
N LYS A 54 8.73 -2.60 0.71
CA LYS A 54 9.01 -2.64 2.15
C LYS A 54 9.94 -1.50 2.62
N THR A 55 9.80 -0.33 2.01
CA THR A 55 10.57 0.87 2.33
C THR A 55 9.68 2.04 2.77
N MET A 56 8.41 1.77 3.08
CA MET A 56 7.47 2.79 3.55
C MET A 56 7.80 3.19 4.99
N ILE A 57 7.74 4.49 5.25
CA ILE A 57 7.93 5.08 6.58
C ILE A 57 6.64 5.74 7.07
N SER A 58 6.48 5.87 8.38
CA SER A 58 5.29 6.44 9.01
C SER A 58 5.02 7.89 8.59
N ALA A 59 6.07 8.67 8.30
CA ALA A 59 5.92 10.04 7.77
C ALA A 59 5.44 10.12 6.31
N SER A 60 5.51 9.03 5.53
CA SER A 60 5.10 8.97 4.12
C SER A 60 4.21 7.75 3.90
N TYR A 61 2.96 7.88 4.32
CA TYR A 61 2.03 6.78 4.54
C TYR A 61 0.99 6.60 3.42
N ASP A 62 1.43 6.78 2.18
CA ASP A 62 0.57 6.71 0.98
C ASP A 62 0.64 5.32 0.31
N LEU A 63 -0.52 4.72 0.05
CA LEU A 63 -0.62 3.38 -0.53
C LEU A 63 -0.80 3.42 -2.05
N ASP A 64 0.23 3.01 -2.77
CA ASP A 64 0.15 2.80 -4.21
C ASP A 64 -0.55 1.47 -4.54
N ILE A 65 -1.56 1.53 -5.41
CA ILE A 65 -2.32 0.37 -5.90
C ILE A 65 -2.29 0.35 -7.44
N ILE A 66 -1.94 -0.79 -8.03
CA ILE A 66 -1.93 -1.00 -9.47
C ILE A 66 -3.15 -1.85 -9.86
N LEU A 67 -3.89 -1.36 -10.85
CA LEU A 67 -5.09 -2.00 -11.38
C LEU A 67 -4.82 -2.57 -12.78
N GLY A 68 -4.84 -3.90 -12.89
CA GLY A 68 -4.76 -4.62 -14.15
C GLY A 68 -6.17 -4.94 -14.66
N ILE A 69 -6.66 -4.14 -15.60
CA ILE A 69 -7.95 -4.35 -16.26
C ILE A 69 -7.71 -5.16 -17.54
N ARG A 70 -8.45 -6.25 -17.72
CA ARG A 70 -8.47 -6.95 -19.01
C ARG A 70 -9.42 -6.21 -19.93
N CYS A 71 -8.90 -5.74 -21.06
CA CYS A 71 -9.73 -5.29 -22.16
C CYS A 71 -9.96 -6.48 -23.10
N THR A 72 -11.16 -7.05 -23.07
CA THR A 72 -11.58 -8.05 -24.07
C THR A 72 -12.09 -7.28 -25.29
N ILE A 73 -11.26 -7.18 -26.33
CA ILE A 73 -11.67 -6.61 -27.61
C ILE A 73 -12.51 -7.69 -28.31
N TYR A 74 -13.81 -7.47 -28.40
CA TYR A 74 -14.66 -8.26 -29.30
C TYR A 74 -14.45 -7.72 -30.71
N ALA A 75 -13.82 -8.54 -31.56
CA ALA A 75 -13.72 -8.32 -33.00
C ALA A 75 -14.96 -8.88 -33.71
#